data_AF-A0A7S0DT83-F1
#
_entry.id   AF-A0A7S0DT83-F1
#
_cell.length_a   1.000
_cell.length_b   1.000
_cell.length_c   1.000
_cell.angle_alpha   90.00
_cell.angle_beta   90.00
_cell.angle_gamma   90.00
#
_symmetry.space_group_name_H-M   'P 1'
#
loop_
_entity.id
_entity.type
_entity.pdbx_description
1 polymer ?
#
loop_
_entity_poly.entity_id
_entity_poly.type
_entity_poly.pdbx_seq_one_letter_code
_entity_poly.pdbx_strand_id
1 'polypeptide(L)'
;MSQAKRYKLLNLARKGGIRETTKIVTGFLNQTQVKIKPQDINVLINACKRMNNWPLALRLYYRARKDRVVNCYVASACITAMLGRWQRALSLLYECEKSSVSLDVVSYNSALSQCCEAKKWKAALALFESMQSPKPNTVSLNILLQTFYSLGLSSLGDTLFDTIAQRGIKPLPETYNILISNISNSHQGWEGALKLFNKMTSLTLRHDTVTFNSLIHALSLAPKPNQQVALDAFENFENSLGDSEEFSENF
;
A
#
# COMPACT_ATOMS: atom_id res chain seq x y z
N MET A 1 34.54 6.99 -17.21
CA MET A 1 34.63 5.79 -16.34
C MET A 1 34.43 4.55 -17.19
N SER A 2 35.28 3.52 -17.07
CA SER A 2 35.10 2.27 -17.82
C SER A 2 33.83 1.52 -17.40
N GLN A 3 33.24 0.75 -18.32
CA GLN A 3 31.99 0.02 -18.10
C GLN A 3 32.10 -1.00 -16.96
N ALA A 4 33.25 -1.69 -16.85
CA ALA A 4 33.53 -2.63 -15.76
C ALA A 4 33.59 -1.96 -14.38
N LYS A 5 34.24 -0.79 -14.28
CA LYS A 5 34.31 -0.02 -13.02
C LYS A 5 32.92 0.48 -12.60
N ARG A 6 32.11 0.94 -13.57
CA ARG A 6 30.71 1.36 -13.35
C ARG A 6 29.86 0.21 -12.79
N TYR A 7 29.94 -0.96 -13.42
CA TYR A 7 29.19 -2.14 -12.99
C TYR A 7 29.54 -2.59 -11.57
N LYS A 8 30.84 -2.62 -11.24
CA LYS A 8 31.31 -2.97 -9.88
C LYS A 8 30.78 -1.98 -8.82
N LEU A 9 30.78 -0.68 -9.12
CA LEU A 9 30.26 0.35 -8.20
C LEU A 9 28.75 0.24 -7.98
N LEU A 10 27.97 -0.06 -9.02
CA LEU A 10 26.53 -0.27 -8.90
C LEU A 10 26.20 -1.53 -8.09
N ASN A 11 26.96 -2.61 -8.28
CA ASN A 11 26.80 -3.81 -7.46
C ASN A 11 27.18 -3.57 -6.00
N LEU A 12 28.22 -2.75 -5.75
CA LEU A 12 28.56 -2.34 -4.40
C LEU A 12 27.47 -1.44 -3.81
N ALA A 13 26.88 -0.52 -4.58
CA ALA A 13 25.73 0.26 -4.11
C ALA A 13 24.52 -0.64 -3.82
N ARG A 14 24.38 -1.80 -4.48
CA ARG A 14 23.32 -2.80 -4.21
C ARG A 14 23.57 -3.65 -2.96
N LYS A 15 24.81 -3.89 -2.53
CA LYS A 15 25.10 -4.83 -1.43
C LYS A 15 25.91 -4.23 -0.27
N GLY A 16 26.48 -3.05 -0.47
CA GLY A 16 27.43 -2.42 0.44
C GLY A 16 26.78 -1.65 1.58
N GLY A 17 27.61 -1.28 2.55
CA GLY A 17 27.18 -0.53 3.73
C GLY A 17 26.78 0.92 3.43
N ILE A 18 26.15 1.58 4.40
CA ILE A 18 25.63 2.95 4.27
C ILE A 18 26.72 3.95 3.86
N ARG A 19 27.90 3.89 4.48
CA ARG A 19 29.02 4.81 4.22
C ARG A 19 29.57 4.67 2.80
N GLU A 20 29.79 3.44 2.34
CA GLU A 20 30.31 3.15 1.00
C GLU A 20 29.30 3.54 -0.07
N THR A 21 28.04 3.14 0.10
CA THR A 21 26.95 3.46 -0.81
C THR A 21 26.75 4.97 -0.92
N THR A 22 26.83 5.70 0.19
CA THR A 22 26.74 7.17 0.17
C THR A 22 27.89 7.78 -0.64
N LYS A 23 29.14 7.33 -0.44
CA LYS A 23 30.31 7.80 -1.22
C LYS A 23 30.15 7.52 -2.72
N ILE A 24 29.62 6.35 -3.07
CA ILE A 24 29.35 6.00 -4.46
C ILE A 24 28.33 6.97 -5.05
N VAL A 25 27.18 7.13 -4.39
CA VAL A 25 26.10 7.99 -4.88
C VAL A 25 26.55 9.44 -5.00
N THR A 26 27.27 9.99 -4.02
CA THR A 26 27.82 11.36 -4.11
C THR A 26 28.86 11.49 -5.21
N GLY A 27 29.70 10.47 -5.42
CA GLY A 27 30.61 10.40 -6.56
C GLY A 27 29.89 10.46 -7.91
N PHE A 28 28.79 9.73 -8.06
CA PHE A 28 27.94 9.81 -9.27
C PHE A 28 27.27 11.18 -9.43
N LEU A 29 26.83 11.81 -8.34
CA LEU A 29 26.25 13.17 -8.40
C LEU A 29 27.25 14.24 -8.84
N ASN A 30 28.53 14.09 -8.46
CA ASN A 30 29.60 15.03 -8.81
C ASN A 30 30.07 14.88 -10.27
N GLN A 31 29.77 13.75 -10.94
CA GLN A 31 30.09 13.55 -12.35
C GLN A 31 29.06 14.25 -13.25
N THR A 32 29.19 15.57 -13.37
CA THR A 32 28.26 16.41 -14.14
C THR A 32 28.43 16.29 -15.65
N GLN A 33 29.60 15.86 -16.15
CA GLN A 33 29.88 15.75 -17.58
C GLN A 33 29.36 14.46 -18.23
N VAL A 34 29.00 13.44 -17.44
CA VAL A 34 28.53 12.14 -17.94
C VAL A 34 27.05 12.00 -17.66
N LYS A 35 26.24 11.79 -18.71
CA LYS A 35 24.83 11.44 -18.58
C LYS A 35 24.69 10.10 -17.87
N ILE A 36 23.94 10.09 -16.77
CA ILE A 36 23.66 8.85 -16.02
C ILE A 36 22.50 8.13 -16.72
N LYS A 37 22.58 6.81 -16.84
CA LYS A 37 21.50 6.03 -17.47
C LYS A 37 20.33 5.88 -16.47
N PRO A 38 19.06 5.83 -16.93
CA PRO A 38 17.91 5.63 -16.04
C PRO A 38 18.04 4.41 -15.13
N GLN A 39 18.58 3.30 -15.64
CA GLN A 39 18.78 2.05 -14.88
C GLN A 39 19.71 2.25 -13.67
N ASP A 40 20.82 2.97 -13.86
CA ASP A 40 21.74 3.31 -12.78
C ASP A 40 21.08 4.20 -11.74
N ILE A 41 20.33 5.21 -12.19
CA ILE A 41 19.63 6.13 -11.28
C ILE A 41 18.64 5.34 -10.41
N ASN A 42 17.88 4.42 -11.01
CA ASN A 42 16.96 3.57 -10.25
C ASN A 42 17.70 2.72 -9.20
N VAL A 43 18.84 2.12 -9.56
CA VAL A 43 19.68 1.37 -8.60
C VAL A 43 20.16 2.26 -7.46
N LEU A 44 20.64 3.47 -7.76
CA LEU A 44 21.15 4.40 -6.76
C LEU A 44 20.04 4.95 -5.86
N ILE A 45 18.85 5.22 -6.41
CA ILE A 45 17.67 5.66 -5.62
C ILE A 45 17.20 4.53 -4.70
N ASN A 46 17.13 3.28 -5.17
CA ASN A 46 16.80 2.14 -4.32
C ASN A 46 17.85 1.90 -3.23
N ALA A 47 19.13 2.18 -3.53
CA ALA A 47 20.17 2.18 -2.50
C ALA A 47 19.93 3.30 -1.46
N CYS A 48 19.54 4.50 -1.90
CA CYS A 48 19.17 5.60 -0.99
C CYS A 48 17.95 5.27 -0.12
N LYS A 49 16.94 4.61 -0.68
CA LYS A 49 15.76 4.12 0.06
C LYS A 49 16.17 3.20 1.22
N ARG A 50 17.06 2.23 0.96
CA ARG A 50 17.55 1.30 2.01
C ARG A 50 18.36 1.99 3.10
N MET A 51 19.06 3.06 2.75
CA MET A 51 19.78 3.89 3.72
C MET A 51 18.87 4.90 4.45
N ASN A 52 17.56 4.93 4.14
CA ASN A 52 16.63 5.97 4.56
C ASN A 52 17.13 7.41 4.26
N ASN A 53 17.88 7.57 3.17
CA ASN A 53 18.48 8.83 2.76
C ASN A 53 17.68 9.48 1.62
N TRP A 54 16.44 9.88 1.93
CA TRP A 54 15.55 10.55 0.99
C TRP A 54 16.15 11.85 0.39
N PRO A 55 16.99 12.67 1.09
CA PRO A 55 17.58 13.85 0.46
C PRO A 55 18.49 13.46 -0.70
N LEU A 56 19.25 12.38 -0.55
CA LEU A 56 20.16 11.90 -1.60
C LEU A 56 19.38 11.29 -2.77
N ALA A 57 18.28 10.58 -2.50
CA ALA A 57 17.35 10.11 -3.52
C ALA A 57 16.77 11.28 -4.34
N LEU A 58 16.38 12.37 -3.68
CA LEU A 58 15.83 13.56 -4.33
C LEU A 58 16.89 14.29 -5.18
N ARG A 59 18.13 14.38 -4.70
CA ARG A 59 19.25 14.93 -5.48
C ARG A 59 19.51 14.11 -6.75
N LEU A 60 19.44 12.78 -6.65
CA LEU A 60 19.55 11.88 -7.81
C LEU A 60 18.39 12.10 -8.80
N TYR A 61 17.18 12.26 -8.30
CA TYR A 61 16.01 12.57 -9.15
C TYR A 61 16.20 13.90 -9.90
N TYR A 62 16.59 14.98 -9.23
CA TYR A 62 16.83 16.26 -9.92
C TYR A 62 18.01 16.22 -10.88
N ARG A 63 19.06 15.45 -10.57
CA ARG A 63 20.15 15.16 -11.52
C ARG A 63 19.62 14.44 -12.77
N ALA A 64 18.74 13.44 -12.59
CA ALA A 64 18.08 12.72 -13.67
C ALA A 64 17.21 13.66 -14.53
N ARG A 65 16.51 14.59 -13.88
CA ARG A 65 15.65 15.57 -14.55
C ARG A 65 16.47 16.52 -15.42
N LYS A 66 17.59 17.03 -14.90
CA LYS A 66 18.55 17.85 -15.66
C LYS A 66 19.11 17.10 -16.87
N ASP A 67 19.39 15.81 -16.73
CA ASP A 67 19.86 14.95 -17.82
C ASP A 67 18.77 14.54 -18.81
N ARG A 68 17.50 14.87 -18.55
CA ARG A 68 16.31 14.45 -19.31
C ARG A 68 16.18 12.92 -19.41
N VAL A 69 16.47 12.22 -18.32
CA VAL A 69 16.41 10.75 -18.21
C VAL A 69 15.42 10.26 -17.15
N VAL A 70 14.54 11.13 -16.66
CA VAL A 70 13.45 10.73 -15.75
C VAL A 70 12.40 9.96 -16.53
N ASN A 71 12.03 8.80 -16.00
CA ASN A 71 10.89 8.01 -16.43
C ASN A 71 10.04 7.63 -15.20
N CYS A 72 8.93 6.92 -15.45
CA CYS A 72 8.01 6.47 -14.41
C CYS A 72 8.71 5.70 -13.28
N TYR A 73 9.67 4.81 -13.62
CA TYR A 73 10.40 4.01 -12.64
C TYR A 73 11.29 4.85 -11.72
N VAL A 74 12.03 5.81 -12.28
CA VAL A 74 12.89 6.71 -11.49
C VAL A 74 12.06 7.58 -10.54
N ALA A 75 10.93 8.10 -11.03
CA ALA A 75 10.01 8.90 -10.24
C ALA A 75 9.35 8.08 -9.13
N SER A 76 8.78 6.91 -9.47
CA SER A 76 8.17 5.96 -8.52
C SER A 76 9.16 5.56 -7.43
N ALA A 77 10.38 5.15 -7.81
CA ALA A 77 11.42 4.79 -6.85
C ALA A 77 11.75 5.95 -5.89
N CYS A 78 11.80 7.19 -6.39
CA CYS A 78 12.06 8.37 -5.56
C CYS A 78 10.91 8.66 -4.61
N ILE A 79 9.64 8.58 -5.06
CA ILE A 79 8.45 8.75 -4.22
C ILE A 79 8.43 7.72 -3.09
N THR A 80 8.73 6.45 -3.40
CA THR A 80 8.78 5.40 -2.36
C THR A 80 9.97 5.56 -1.40
N ALA A 81 11.05 6.22 -1.83
CA ALA A 81 12.21 6.52 -0.99
C ALA A 81 11.97 7.65 0.01
N MET A 82 10.85 8.38 -0.09
CA MET A 82 10.52 9.50 0.80
C MET A 82 10.16 9.07 2.22
N LEU A 83 9.77 7.81 2.45
CA LEU A 83 9.58 7.17 3.77
C LEU A 83 9.01 8.11 4.85
N GLY A 84 7.71 8.40 4.76
CA GLY A 84 6.97 9.23 5.72
C GLY A 84 7.05 10.74 5.44
N ARG A 85 7.82 11.18 4.43
CA ARG A 85 7.86 12.59 4.00
C ARG A 85 6.75 12.88 2.98
N TRP A 86 5.50 12.75 3.44
CA TRP A 86 4.31 12.86 2.60
C TRP A 86 4.23 14.17 1.79
N GLN A 87 4.62 15.33 2.34
CA GLN A 87 4.60 16.59 1.57
C GLN A 87 5.51 16.52 0.35
N ARG A 88 6.68 15.90 0.48
CA ARG A 88 7.64 15.74 -0.62
C ARG A 88 7.16 14.71 -1.63
N ALA A 89 6.55 13.62 -1.16
CA ALA A 89 5.92 12.64 -2.02
C ALA A 89 4.81 13.27 -2.89
N LEU A 90 3.93 14.08 -2.29
CA LEU A 90 2.87 14.81 -3.01
C LEU A 90 3.43 15.86 -3.97
N SER A 91 4.43 16.65 -3.55
CA SER A 91 5.08 17.62 -4.44
C SER A 91 5.68 16.93 -5.66
N LEU A 92 6.33 15.79 -5.45
CA LEU A 92 6.98 15.04 -6.52
C LEU A 92 5.96 14.38 -7.47
N LEU A 93 4.83 13.88 -6.95
CA LEU A 93 3.70 13.41 -7.76
C LEU A 93 3.22 14.52 -8.71
N TYR A 94 2.90 15.69 -8.14
CA TYR A 94 2.42 16.85 -8.90
C TYR A 94 3.43 17.33 -9.96
N GLU A 95 4.72 17.34 -9.63
CA GLU A 95 5.77 17.68 -10.60
C GLU A 95 5.87 16.67 -11.75
N CYS A 96 5.66 15.38 -11.47
CA CYS A 96 5.65 14.33 -12.49
C CYS A 96 4.44 14.47 -13.42
N GLU A 97 3.25 14.74 -12.88
CA GLU A 97 2.06 15.02 -13.68
C GLU A 97 2.26 16.22 -14.60
N LYS A 98 2.77 17.34 -14.07
CA LYS A 98 3.08 18.54 -14.87
C LYS A 98 4.13 18.31 -15.95
N SER A 99 5.02 17.35 -15.73
CA SER A 99 6.07 16.99 -16.69
C SER A 99 5.64 15.84 -17.61
N SER A 100 4.35 15.48 -17.62
CA SER A 100 3.78 14.37 -18.41
C SER A 100 4.44 13.01 -18.16
N VAL A 101 5.01 12.81 -16.98
CA VAL A 101 5.55 11.51 -16.56
C VAL A 101 4.39 10.67 -16.02
N SER A 102 3.96 9.68 -16.79
CA SER A 102 2.89 8.76 -16.39
C SER A 102 3.33 7.89 -15.22
N LEU A 103 2.79 8.14 -14.04
CA LEU A 103 3.02 7.31 -12.85
C LEU A 103 2.02 6.17 -12.76
N ASP A 104 2.42 5.11 -12.09
CA ASP A 104 1.59 3.93 -11.86
C ASP A 104 0.86 3.99 -10.52
N VAL A 105 -0.12 3.09 -10.32
CA VAL A 105 -0.92 3.02 -9.10
C VAL A 105 -0.04 2.79 -7.86
N VAL A 106 1.12 2.13 -8.02
CA VAL A 106 2.09 1.88 -6.94
C VAL A 106 2.69 3.17 -6.41
N SER A 107 3.00 4.12 -7.29
CA SER A 107 3.51 5.45 -6.91
C SER A 107 2.50 6.22 -6.06
N TYR A 108 1.24 6.22 -6.48
CA TYR A 108 0.14 6.84 -5.75
C TYR A 108 -0.13 6.15 -4.42
N ASN A 109 -0.20 4.82 -4.40
CA ASN A 109 -0.39 4.04 -3.17
C ASN A 109 0.73 4.30 -2.17
N SER A 110 1.98 4.43 -2.63
CA SER A 110 3.11 4.78 -1.76
C SER A 110 2.97 6.17 -1.14
N ALA A 111 2.44 7.16 -1.86
CA ALA A 111 2.17 8.49 -1.32
C ALA A 111 0.95 8.50 -0.40
N LEU A 112 -0.11 7.74 -0.73
CA LEU A 112 -1.27 7.52 0.12
C LEU A 112 -0.85 6.95 1.47
N SER A 113 -0.09 5.84 1.48
CA SER A 113 0.42 5.22 2.71
C SER A 113 1.23 6.22 3.55
N GLN A 114 2.10 7.01 2.93
CA GLN A 114 2.87 8.04 3.64
C GLN A 114 1.99 9.14 4.26
N CYS A 115 0.93 9.57 3.55
CA CYS A 115 -0.04 10.54 4.11
C CYS A 115 -0.79 9.94 5.29
N CYS A 116 -1.21 8.69 5.15
CA CYS A 116 -1.94 7.93 6.17
C CYS A 116 -1.12 7.69 7.44
N GLU A 117 0.13 7.23 7.30
CA GLU A 117 1.08 7.07 8.40
C GLU A 117 1.33 8.38 9.15
N ALA A 118 1.35 9.51 8.42
CA ALA A 118 1.46 10.85 8.99
C ALA A 118 0.14 11.38 9.59
N LYS A 119 -0.92 10.55 9.63
CA LYS A 119 -2.28 10.90 10.08
C LYS A 119 -2.90 12.06 9.31
N LYS A 120 -2.50 12.27 8.04
CA LYS A 120 -3.00 13.31 7.14
C LYS A 120 -4.08 12.77 6.21
N TRP A 121 -5.15 12.25 6.83
CA TRP A 121 -6.26 11.59 6.13
C TRP A 121 -6.93 12.49 5.08
N LYS A 122 -7.04 13.80 5.30
CA LYS A 122 -7.60 14.75 4.31
C LYS A 122 -6.77 14.82 3.03
N ALA A 123 -5.44 14.87 3.19
CA ALA A 123 -4.52 14.88 2.05
C ALA A 123 -4.53 13.53 1.32
N ALA A 124 -4.63 12.42 2.06
CA ALA A 124 -4.76 11.09 1.49
C ALA A 124 -6.07 10.94 0.68
N LEU A 125 -7.20 11.41 1.22
CA LEU A 125 -8.48 11.38 0.53
C LEU A 125 -8.46 12.23 -0.75
N ALA A 126 -7.95 13.46 -0.67
CA ALA A 126 -7.81 14.32 -1.85
C ALA A 126 -6.93 13.68 -2.94
N LEU A 127 -5.83 13.03 -2.53
CA LEU A 127 -4.98 12.28 -3.47
C LEU A 127 -5.75 11.13 -4.13
N PHE A 128 -6.47 10.32 -3.35
CA PHE A 128 -7.28 9.21 -3.87
C PHE A 128 -8.39 9.66 -4.82
N GLU A 129 -9.00 10.81 -4.58
CA GLU A 129 -10.01 11.40 -5.47
C GLU A 129 -9.40 11.97 -6.76
N SER A 130 -8.16 12.48 -6.69
CA SER A 130 -7.44 12.99 -7.86
C SER A 130 -6.96 11.90 -8.83
N MET A 131 -6.94 10.63 -8.41
CA MET A 131 -6.50 9.49 -9.22
C MET A 131 -7.49 9.16 -10.35
N GLN A 132 -7.34 9.82 -11.49
CA GLN A 132 -8.12 9.55 -12.70
C GLN A 132 -7.41 8.57 -13.64
N SER A 133 -6.09 8.72 -13.79
CA SER A 133 -5.21 7.85 -14.55
C SER A 133 -3.81 7.87 -13.92
N PRO A 134 -3.43 6.85 -13.13
CA PRO A 134 -4.12 5.58 -12.94
C PRO A 134 -5.35 5.70 -12.03
N LYS A 135 -6.38 4.88 -12.28
CA LYS A 135 -7.54 4.75 -11.39
C LYS A 135 -7.13 4.07 -10.07
N PRO A 136 -7.78 4.41 -8.93
CA PRO A 136 -7.54 3.71 -7.68
C PRO A 136 -7.94 2.24 -7.80
N ASN A 137 -7.23 1.39 -7.07
CA ASN A 137 -7.55 -0.03 -6.97
C ASN A 137 -7.88 -0.41 -5.53
N THR A 138 -8.13 -1.69 -5.30
CA THR A 138 -8.46 -2.23 -3.97
C THR A 138 -7.37 -1.95 -2.93
N VAL A 139 -6.09 -1.90 -3.34
CA VAL A 139 -4.99 -1.52 -2.44
C VAL A 139 -5.10 -0.06 -2.02
N SER A 140 -5.38 0.85 -2.96
CA SER A 140 -5.60 2.28 -2.67
C SER A 140 -6.73 2.48 -1.66
N LEU A 141 -7.83 1.74 -1.84
CA LEU A 141 -9.00 1.74 -0.95
C LEU A 141 -8.65 1.23 0.44
N ASN A 142 -8.00 0.06 0.53
CA ASN A 142 -7.65 -0.56 1.80
C ASN A 142 -6.73 0.33 2.66
N ILE A 143 -5.80 1.06 2.02
CA ILE A 143 -4.94 2.05 2.71
C ILE A 143 -5.80 3.12 3.40
N LEU A 144 -6.80 3.67 2.72
CA LEU A 144 -7.67 4.69 3.30
C LEU A 144 -8.61 4.12 4.36
N LEU A 145 -9.27 2.99 4.11
CA LEU A 145 -10.18 2.37 5.07
C LEU A 145 -9.47 2.08 6.40
N GLN A 146 -8.30 1.44 6.34
CA GLN A 146 -7.49 1.15 7.53
C GLN A 146 -7.15 2.44 8.31
N THR A 147 -6.90 3.53 7.59
CA THR A 147 -6.55 4.82 8.19
C THR A 147 -7.77 5.49 8.81
N PHE A 148 -8.91 5.49 8.13
CA PHE A 148 -10.14 6.09 8.66
C PHE A 148 -10.58 5.38 9.93
N TYR A 149 -10.59 4.05 9.91
CA TYR A 149 -10.96 3.25 11.08
C TYR A 149 -9.97 3.36 12.23
N SER A 150 -8.66 3.35 11.98
CA SER A 150 -7.67 3.56 13.06
C SER A 150 -7.71 4.97 13.68
N LEU A 151 -8.28 5.95 12.98
CA LEU A 151 -8.51 7.30 13.49
C LEU A 151 -9.91 7.50 14.11
N GLY A 152 -10.75 6.46 14.18
CA GLY A 152 -12.12 6.54 14.68
C GLY A 152 -13.10 7.26 13.74
N LEU A 153 -12.72 7.44 12.47
CA LEU A 153 -13.53 8.10 11.43
C LEU A 153 -14.43 7.08 10.71
N SER A 154 -15.19 6.28 11.45
CA SER A 154 -15.98 5.16 10.90
C SER A 154 -16.97 5.59 9.82
N SER A 155 -17.66 6.71 10.00
CA SER A 155 -18.60 7.24 9.01
C SER A 155 -17.95 7.55 7.66
N LEU A 156 -16.71 8.05 7.67
CA LEU A 156 -15.94 8.27 6.44
C LEU A 156 -15.46 6.96 5.82
N GLY A 157 -15.13 5.96 6.64
CA GLY A 157 -14.83 4.60 6.17
C GLY A 157 -16.00 3.96 5.46
N ASP A 158 -17.19 4.05 6.05
CA ASP A 158 -18.40 3.41 5.54
C ASP A 158 -18.86 4.09 4.24
N THR A 159 -18.89 5.43 4.21
CA THR A 159 -19.18 6.18 2.98
C THR A 159 -18.18 5.88 1.87
N LEU A 160 -16.89 5.77 2.19
CA LEU A 160 -15.88 5.36 1.20
C LEU A 160 -16.15 3.94 0.69
N PHE A 161 -16.53 3.01 1.57
CA PHE A 161 -16.89 1.63 1.20
C PHE A 161 -18.16 1.57 0.33
N ASP A 162 -19.11 2.47 0.50
CA ASP A 162 -20.29 2.52 -0.36
C ASP A 162 -19.96 3.00 -1.79
N THR A 163 -18.89 3.80 -1.95
CA THR A 163 -18.47 4.28 -3.29
C THR A 163 -17.77 3.24 -4.15
N ILE A 164 -17.39 2.07 -3.60
CA ILE A 164 -16.50 1.11 -4.28
C ILE A 164 -17.15 0.56 -5.55
N ALA A 165 -18.44 0.20 -5.48
CA ALA A 165 -19.19 -0.33 -6.61
C ALA A 165 -19.33 0.70 -7.74
N GLN A 166 -19.58 1.97 -7.40
CA GLN A 166 -19.67 3.07 -8.37
C GLN A 166 -18.34 3.31 -9.09
N ARG A 167 -17.22 3.08 -8.39
CA ARG A 167 -15.86 3.19 -8.95
C ARG A 167 -15.43 1.94 -9.71
N GLY A 168 -16.25 0.87 -9.74
CA GLY A 168 -15.91 -0.40 -10.36
C GLY A 168 -14.75 -1.14 -9.68
N ILE A 169 -14.44 -0.80 -8.44
CA ILE A 169 -13.41 -1.48 -7.65
C ILE A 169 -14.05 -2.73 -7.05
N LYS A 170 -13.35 -3.87 -7.11
CA LYS A 170 -13.84 -5.12 -6.51
C LYS A 170 -13.21 -5.27 -5.12
N PRO A 171 -14.02 -5.33 -4.04
CA PRO A 171 -13.51 -5.66 -2.71
C PRO A 171 -12.83 -7.03 -2.73
N LEU A 172 -11.71 -7.15 -2.03
CA LEU A 172 -10.98 -8.41 -1.83
C LEU A 172 -11.17 -8.88 -0.37
N PRO A 173 -10.82 -10.13 -0.03
CA PRO A 173 -10.91 -10.62 1.35
C PRO A 173 -10.28 -9.66 2.37
N GLU A 174 -9.13 -9.06 2.03
CA GLU A 174 -8.46 -8.09 2.90
C GLU A 174 -9.31 -6.84 3.16
N THR A 175 -10.14 -6.42 2.20
CA THR A 175 -11.06 -5.29 2.38
C THR A 175 -12.14 -5.63 3.43
N TYR A 176 -12.70 -6.83 3.37
CA TYR A 176 -13.69 -7.28 4.34
C TYR A 176 -13.10 -7.45 5.74
N ASN A 177 -11.86 -7.96 5.84
CA ASN A 177 -11.16 -8.06 7.11
C ASN A 177 -11.03 -6.70 7.79
N ILE A 178 -10.64 -5.66 7.04
CA ILE A 178 -10.55 -4.29 7.57
C ILE A 178 -11.90 -3.82 8.15
N LEU A 179 -13.01 -4.08 7.44
CA LEU A 179 -14.34 -3.69 7.89
C LEU A 179 -14.78 -4.46 9.14
N ILE A 180 -14.63 -5.79 9.12
CA ILE A 180 -15.04 -6.68 10.23
C ILE A 180 -14.22 -6.34 11.48
N SER A 181 -12.89 -6.17 11.34
CA SER A 181 -12.03 -5.77 12.45
C SER A 181 -12.35 -4.38 13.01
N ASN A 182 -12.83 -3.44 12.19
CA ASN A 182 -13.27 -2.15 12.70
C ASN A 182 -14.57 -2.28 13.52
N ILE A 183 -15.55 -2.98 12.96
CA ILE A 183 -16.89 -3.12 13.55
C ILE A 183 -16.83 -3.97 14.83
N SER A 184 -15.96 -4.98 14.88
CA SER A 184 -15.81 -5.86 16.04
C SER A 184 -15.36 -5.16 17.31
N ASN A 185 -14.76 -3.97 17.20
CA ASN A 185 -14.35 -3.17 18.36
C ASN A 185 -15.50 -2.35 18.98
N SER A 186 -16.72 -2.46 18.44
CA SER A 186 -17.91 -1.77 18.97
C SER A 186 -18.89 -2.76 19.60
N HIS A 187 -19.42 -2.42 20.78
CA HIS A 187 -20.40 -3.27 21.51
C HIS A 187 -21.69 -3.54 20.71
N GLN A 188 -22.04 -2.68 19.76
CA GLN A 188 -23.22 -2.82 18.90
C GLN A 188 -22.88 -3.37 17.51
N GLY A 189 -21.62 -3.67 17.23
CA GLY A 189 -21.15 -4.01 15.89
C GLY A 189 -21.34 -5.46 15.47
N TRP A 190 -21.69 -6.37 16.40
CA TRP A 190 -21.73 -7.80 16.12
C TRP A 190 -22.67 -8.17 14.96
N GLU A 191 -23.82 -7.50 14.81
CA GLU A 191 -24.73 -7.71 13.66
C GLU A 191 -24.09 -7.31 12.33
N GLY A 192 -23.36 -6.19 12.31
CA GLY A 192 -22.64 -5.72 11.13
C GLY A 192 -21.50 -6.65 10.75
N ALA A 193 -20.76 -7.14 11.74
CA ALA A 193 -19.69 -8.13 11.55
C ALA A 193 -20.24 -9.43 10.94
N LEU A 194 -21.36 -9.96 11.46
CA LEU A 194 -22.03 -11.14 10.89
C LEU A 194 -22.53 -10.90 9.46
N LYS A 195 -23.16 -9.74 9.19
CA LYS A 195 -23.63 -9.39 7.84
C LYS A 195 -22.47 -9.36 6.83
N LEU A 196 -21.34 -8.78 7.20
CA LEU A 196 -20.14 -8.75 6.34
C LEU A 196 -19.52 -10.13 6.16
N PHE A 197 -19.45 -10.93 7.24
CA PHE A 197 -18.96 -12.30 7.19
C PHE A 197 -19.80 -13.16 6.23
N ASN A 198 -21.13 -13.12 6.37
CA ASN A 198 -22.04 -13.84 5.50
C ASN A 198 -21.99 -13.34 4.05
N LYS A 199 -21.81 -12.02 3.85
CA LYS A 199 -21.59 -11.46 2.51
C LYS A 199 -20.32 -12.03 1.89
N MET A 200 -19.24 -12.14 2.65
CA MET A 200 -17.98 -12.75 2.21
C MET A 200 -18.18 -14.22 1.82
N THR A 201 -18.94 -14.99 2.61
CA THR A 201 -19.34 -16.38 2.28
C THR A 201 -20.15 -16.47 1.00
N SER A 202 -21.17 -15.61 0.83
CA SER A 202 -22.01 -15.59 -0.38
C SER A 202 -21.25 -15.23 -1.65
N LEU A 203 -20.15 -14.49 -1.51
CA LEU A 203 -19.25 -14.12 -2.60
C LEU A 203 -18.13 -15.15 -2.81
N THR A 204 -18.16 -16.29 -2.11
CA THR A 204 -17.13 -17.35 -2.16
C THR A 204 -15.72 -16.82 -1.88
N LEU A 205 -15.62 -15.79 -1.05
CA LEU A 205 -14.34 -15.20 -0.64
C LEU A 205 -13.78 -15.98 0.55
N ARG A 206 -12.48 -16.28 0.51
CA ARG A 206 -11.78 -17.04 1.56
C ARG A 206 -11.72 -16.27 2.86
N HIS A 207 -12.25 -16.86 3.94
CA HIS A 207 -12.04 -16.42 5.32
C HIS A 207 -10.65 -16.82 5.81
N ASP A 208 -10.04 -15.94 6.61
CA ASP A 208 -8.75 -16.17 7.24
C ASP A 208 -8.84 -16.02 8.76
N THR A 209 -7.73 -16.31 9.45
CA THR A 209 -7.64 -16.23 10.91
C THR A 209 -8.01 -14.85 11.45
N VAL A 210 -7.72 -13.77 10.71
CA VAL A 210 -8.07 -12.40 11.10
C VAL A 210 -9.58 -12.20 11.06
N THR A 211 -10.23 -12.72 10.02
CA THR A 211 -11.69 -12.71 9.86
C THR A 211 -12.38 -13.35 11.07
N PHE A 212 -11.94 -14.56 11.43
CA PHE A 212 -12.52 -15.31 12.56
C PHE A 212 -12.26 -14.66 13.90
N ASN A 213 -11.02 -14.27 14.18
CA ASN A 213 -10.68 -13.60 15.44
C ASN A 213 -11.51 -12.32 15.63
N SER A 214 -11.71 -11.56 14.55
CA SER A 214 -12.52 -10.35 14.58
C SER A 214 -14.00 -10.67 14.80
N LEU A 215 -14.53 -11.72 14.17
CA LEU A 215 -15.93 -12.13 14.34
C LEU A 215 -16.20 -12.65 15.77
N ILE A 216 -15.33 -13.52 16.28
CA ILE A 216 -15.41 -14.06 17.65
C ILE A 216 -15.35 -12.92 18.66
N HIS A 217 -14.43 -11.97 18.48
CA HIS A 217 -14.36 -10.78 19.32
C HIS A 217 -15.68 -9.99 19.28
N ALA A 218 -16.21 -9.69 18.10
CA ALA A 218 -17.48 -8.97 17.96
C ALA A 218 -18.63 -9.68 18.69
N LEU A 219 -18.73 -11.00 18.56
CA LEU A 219 -19.81 -11.80 19.14
C LEU A 219 -19.66 -12.01 20.65
N SER A 220 -18.44 -12.05 21.16
CA SER A 220 -18.19 -12.04 22.61
C SER A 220 -18.75 -10.78 23.30
N LEU A 221 -18.82 -9.66 22.57
CA LEU A 221 -19.39 -8.40 23.05
C LEU A 221 -20.92 -8.33 22.86
N ALA A 222 -21.51 -9.30 22.16
CA ALA A 222 -22.96 -9.37 21.94
C ALA A 222 -23.70 -9.82 23.21
N PRO A 223 -25.00 -9.49 23.35
CA PRO A 223 -25.83 -10.03 24.42
C PRO A 223 -25.81 -11.57 24.41
N LYS A 224 -25.80 -12.20 25.60
CA LYS A 224 -25.74 -13.67 25.80
C LYS A 224 -26.53 -14.54 24.81
N PRO A 225 -27.79 -14.24 24.42
CA PRO A 225 -28.52 -15.08 23.45
C PRO A 225 -27.86 -15.17 22.06
N ASN A 226 -27.01 -14.20 21.69
CA ASN A 226 -26.42 -14.11 20.36
C ASN A 226 -25.01 -14.70 20.29
N GLN A 227 -24.45 -15.15 21.42
CA GLN A 227 -23.17 -15.86 21.44
C GLN A 227 -23.29 -17.26 20.81
N GLN A 228 -24.48 -17.87 20.86
CA GLN A 228 -24.75 -19.15 20.19
C GLN A 228 -24.62 -19.03 18.67
N VAL A 229 -25.03 -17.90 18.08
CA VAL A 229 -24.89 -17.63 16.65
C VAL A 229 -23.42 -17.62 16.20
N ALA A 230 -22.49 -17.29 17.10
CA ALA A 230 -21.06 -17.37 16.84
C ALA A 230 -20.57 -18.80 16.71
N LEU A 231 -21.03 -19.67 17.61
CA LEU A 231 -20.72 -21.09 17.62
C LEU A 231 -21.30 -21.74 16.36
N ASP A 232 -22.57 -21.46 16.05
CA ASP A 232 -23.21 -22.00 14.86
C ASP A 232 -22.51 -21.53 13.56
N ALA A 233 -22.06 -20.26 13.49
CA ALA A 233 -21.31 -19.75 12.35
C ALA A 233 -19.91 -20.39 12.22
N PHE A 234 -19.26 -20.70 13.34
CA PHE A 234 -17.97 -21.38 13.38
C PHE A 234 -18.12 -22.85 12.98
N GLU A 235 -19.12 -23.56 13.52
CA GLU A 235 -19.45 -24.95 13.17
C GLU A 235 -19.82 -25.08 11.69
N ASN A 236 -20.64 -24.18 11.15
CA ASN A 236 -20.97 -24.16 9.72
C ASN A 236 -19.72 -23.98 8.83
N PHE A 237 -18.73 -23.20 9.30
CA PHE A 237 -17.48 -23.05 8.57
C PHE A 237 -16.56 -24.27 8.69
N GLU A 238 -16.40 -24.85 9.88
CA GLU A 238 -15.65 -26.10 10.05
C GLU A 238 -16.22 -27.21 9.17
N ASN A 239 -17.54 -27.32 9.10
CA ASN A 239 -18.21 -28.26 8.19
C ASN A 239 -17.90 -27.94 6.71
N SER A 240 -17.86 -26.65 6.32
CA SER A 240 -17.49 -26.25 4.95
C SER A 240 -16.02 -26.48 4.59
N LEU A 241 -15.12 -26.53 5.59
CA LEU A 241 -13.73 -26.94 5.41
C LEU A 241 -13.61 -28.46 5.29
N GLY A 242 -14.38 -29.21 6.07
CA GLY A 242 -14.44 -30.68 6.01
C GLY A 242 -14.92 -31.20 4.65
N ASP A 243 -15.87 -30.51 4.02
CA ASP A 243 -16.35 -30.83 2.67
C ASP A 243 -15.33 -30.44 1.56
N SER A 244 -14.29 -29.68 1.89
CA SER A 244 -13.27 -29.22 0.92
C SER A 244 -11.99 -30.08 0.88
N GLU A 245 -11.83 -31.02 1.82
CA GLU A 245 -10.70 -31.97 1.82
C GLU A 245 -10.91 -33.16 0.86
N GLU A 246 -12.10 -33.34 0.26
CA GLU A 246 -12.34 -34.40 -0.74
C GLU A 246 -11.80 -34.10 -2.16
N PHE A 247 -11.18 -32.94 -2.41
CA PHE A 247 -10.61 -32.60 -3.72
C PHE A 247 -9.08 -32.59 -3.79
N SER A 248 -8.35 -33.02 -2.75
CA SER A 248 -6.87 -33.09 -2.77
C SER A 248 -6.25 -34.45 -3.08
N GLU A 249 -7.02 -35.44 -3.57
CA GLU A 249 -6.47 -36.74 -4.00
C GLU A 249 -6.31 -36.94 -5.51
N ASN A 250 -6.36 -35.87 -6.32
CA ASN A 250 -5.93 -35.95 -7.72
C ASN A 250 -5.27 -34.64 -8.16
N PHE A 251 -3.94 -34.55 -8.00
CA PHE A 251 -2.94 -34.14 -9.00
C PHE A 251 -1.54 -34.06 -8.39
#